data_AF-A0A453NGN2-F1
#
_entry.id   AF-A0A453NGN2-F1
#
_cell.length_a   1.000
_cell.length_b   1.000
_cell.length_c   1.000
_cell.angle_alpha   90.00
_cell.angle_beta   90.00
_cell.angle_gamma   90.00
#
_symmetry.space_group_name_H-M   'P 1'
#
loop_
_entity.id
_entity.type
_entity.pdbx_description
1 polymer ?
#
loop_
_entity_poly.entity_id
_entity_poly.type
_entity_poly.pdbx_seq_one_letter_code
_entity_poly.pdbx_strand_id
1 'polypeptide(L)'
;MVHSVKRPKGKCKKRRGEEPAGPTVHSVKRPKGNLRRIESTDALKDEIVIPKGTLVTCVAGVEMQPEDVGAAIQFLEFCRSFGEIFQIRKGQSEKIVKDITGDRQLREVSSVVAELHANLLSVMENGNYKPLKYPKHGDTWIRKLSKYITDSTLHAKDFILDCLSHGLSGYKNLSPSHKLDVLNSLCDEALSSEKLRTRIEAREGVARQKIRAATEKEKELKERQNDMAKTMGGEIAGNEEANNIFCQIKEAKEVKQAAMNELEERGCVLRSTPVMVDKGVAYWKLDGYCDNNTNILRQEFDKEATMKNQDKWFMFSEDEQKVVENHVTTRSQRPWRKDNRV
;
A
#
# COMPACT_ATOMS: atom_id res chain seq x y z
N MET A 1 55.66 19.14 15.81
CA MET A 1 56.12 19.33 17.20
C MET A 1 55.10 18.64 18.10
N VAL A 2 55.45 17.45 18.60
CA VAL A 2 54.57 16.57 19.39
C VAL A 2 54.77 16.90 20.85
N HIS A 3 53.71 17.23 21.60
CA HIS A 3 53.74 17.22 23.06
C HIS A 3 52.64 16.31 23.60
N SER A 4 53.10 15.18 24.15
CA SER A 4 52.39 14.36 25.13
C SER A 4 52.21 15.13 26.44
N VAL A 5 51.26 14.71 27.29
CA VAL A 5 51.54 14.19 28.65
C VAL A 5 50.23 13.88 29.42
N LYS A 6 50.08 12.58 29.70
CA LYS A 6 49.63 11.86 30.92
C LYS A 6 48.42 12.33 31.76
N ARG A 7 47.52 11.35 31.93
CA ARG A 7 46.55 11.15 33.02
C ARG A 7 47.22 11.00 34.41
N PRO A 8 46.47 11.23 35.50
CA PRO A 8 46.68 10.52 36.76
C PRO A 8 45.49 9.61 37.15
N LYS A 9 45.83 8.44 37.72
CA LYS A 9 44.94 7.57 38.52
C LYS A 9 44.94 8.07 39.97
N GLY A 10 43.83 7.93 40.70
CA GLY A 10 43.82 8.23 42.14
C GLY A 10 42.53 7.89 42.91
N LYS A 11 42.42 6.62 43.33
CA LYS A 11 41.89 6.07 44.60
C LYS A 11 40.59 6.57 45.26
N CYS A 12 39.74 5.57 45.48
CA CYS A 12 38.63 5.40 46.43
C CYS A 12 38.81 6.02 47.83
N LYS A 13 37.74 6.61 48.40
CA LYS A 13 37.52 6.73 49.86
C LYS A 13 36.03 6.67 50.23
N LYS A 14 35.74 5.78 51.18
CA LYS A 14 34.46 5.45 51.84
C LYS A 14 34.26 6.42 53.01
N ARG A 15 33.04 6.94 53.26
CA ARG A 15 32.59 7.40 54.59
C ARG A 15 31.09 7.16 54.80
N ARG A 16 30.76 6.72 56.02
CA ARG A 16 29.45 6.40 56.62
C ARG A 16 28.89 7.62 57.37
N GLY A 17 27.59 7.55 57.71
CA GLY A 17 26.88 8.33 58.74
C GLY A 17 25.81 9.25 58.12
N GLU A 18 24.57 9.39 58.59
CA GLU A 18 23.87 9.05 59.84
C GLU A 18 22.34 9.04 59.56
N GLU A 19 21.57 8.29 60.35
CA GLU A 19 20.11 8.43 60.51
C GLU A 19 19.79 9.53 61.55
N PRO A 20 18.55 10.08 61.55
CA PRO A 20 17.77 9.96 62.78
C PRO A 20 16.24 9.73 62.61
N ALA A 21 15.76 8.72 63.33
CA ALA A 21 14.58 8.63 64.23
C ALA A 21 13.26 9.41 63.98
N GLY A 22 12.18 8.64 63.68
CA GLY A 22 10.83 8.63 64.31
C GLY A 22 9.85 9.81 64.10
N PRO A 23 8.50 9.64 64.30
CA PRO A 23 7.80 8.60 65.07
C PRO A 23 6.61 7.87 64.37
N THR A 24 6.22 6.77 65.02
CA THR A 24 5.24 5.71 64.71
C THR A 24 3.78 6.09 64.95
N VAL A 25 2.82 5.62 64.12
CA VAL A 25 1.44 5.29 64.56
C VAL A 25 0.82 4.12 63.76
N HIS A 26 0.56 3.05 64.51
CA HIS A 26 -0.42 1.95 64.44
C HIS A 26 -0.92 1.26 63.16
N SER A 27 -0.91 -0.06 63.32
CA SER A 27 -1.30 -1.19 62.47
C SER A 27 -2.80 -1.44 62.31
N VAL A 28 -3.20 -2.00 61.16
CA VAL A 28 -4.37 -2.90 61.04
C VAL A 28 -3.95 -4.20 60.33
N LYS A 29 -4.41 -5.34 60.85
CA LYS A 29 -3.94 -6.71 60.56
C LYS A 29 -4.75 -7.41 59.46
N ARG A 30 -4.00 -8.10 58.55
CA ARG A 30 -4.21 -9.46 57.94
C ARG A 30 -5.42 -9.69 57.00
N PRO A 31 -5.38 -10.67 56.05
CA PRO A 31 -4.59 -11.92 56.04
C PRO A 31 -3.80 -12.26 54.75
N LYS A 32 -2.71 -13.02 54.94
CA LYS A 32 -1.93 -13.70 53.89
C LYS A 32 -2.64 -15.01 53.50
N GLY A 33 -3.13 -15.08 52.26
CA GLY A 33 -3.54 -16.32 51.60
C GLY A 33 -2.41 -16.83 50.69
N ASN A 34 -2.12 -18.13 50.79
CA ASN A 34 -1.03 -18.83 50.11
C ASN A 34 -1.14 -18.77 48.58
N LEU A 35 -0.13 -18.21 47.91
CA LEU A 35 0.03 -18.33 46.47
C LEU A 35 0.73 -19.67 46.18
N ARG A 36 -0.06 -20.70 45.83
CA ARG A 36 0.46 -21.93 45.23
C ARG A 36 1.19 -21.54 43.93
N ARG A 37 2.48 -21.88 43.86
CA ARG A 37 3.28 -21.85 42.63
C ARG A 37 2.66 -22.87 41.67
N ILE A 38 1.82 -22.41 40.76
CA ILE A 38 1.48 -23.16 39.55
C ILE A 38 2.68 -22.95 38.64
N GLU A 39 3.52 -23.97 38.53
CA GLU A 39 4.49 -24.08 37.45
C GLU A 39 3.67 -24.17 36.15
N SER A 40 3.48 -23.02 35.50
CA SER A 40 3.05 -23.00 34.11
C SER A 40 4.22 -23.57 33.33
N THR A 41 4.10 -24.83 32.93
CA THR A 41 4.83 -25.39 31.81
C THR A 41 4.54 -24.50 30.60
N ASP A 42 5.38 -23.47 30.41
CA ASP A 42 5.59 -22.85 29.12
C ASP A 42 6.19 -23.94 28.23
N ALA A 43 5.29 -24.76 27.67
CA ALA A 43 5.59 -25.55 26.50
C ALA A 43 6.19 -24.58 25.48
N LEU A 44 7.47 -24.81 25.17
CA LEU A 44 8.20 -24.14 24.11
C LEU A 44 7.25 -24.03 22.91
N LYS A 45 6.77 -22.82 22.65
CA LYS A 45 6.07 -22.53 21.40
C LYS A 45 7.10 -22.81 20.33
N ASP A 46 6.91 -23.89 19.58
CA ASP A 46 7.60 -24.10 18.32
C ASP A 46 7.56 -22.76 17.58
N GLU A 47 8.73 -22.14 17.44
CA GLU A 47 8.86 -20.88 16.75
C GLU A 47 8.54 -21.22 15.29
N ILE A 48 7.30 -20.96 14.87
CA ILE A 48 6.84 -21.25 13.50
C ILE A 48 7.84 -20.58 12.57
N VAL A 49 8.67 -21.38 11.91
CA VAL A 49 9.64 -20.90 10.94
C VAL A 49 8.84 -20.39 9.76
N ILE A 50 8.78 -19.07 9.63
CA ILE A 50 8.10 -18.44 8.50
C ILE A 50 8.96 -18.72 7.26
N PRO A 51 8.41 -19.33 6.20
CA PRO A 51 9.16 -19.54 4.99
C PRO A 51 9.66 -18.20 4.43
N LYS A 52 10.84 -18.22 3.81
CA LYS A 52 11.39 -17.02 3.16
C LYS A 52 10.71 -16.74 1.82
N GLY A 53 10.25 -17.79 1.14
CA GLY A 53 9.75 -17.76 -0.22
C GLY A 53 10.88 -17.79 -1.27
N THR A 54 10.47 -17.86 -2.53
CA THR A 54 11.34 -17.83 -3.71
C THR A 54 11.58 -16.39 -4.13
N LEU A 55 12.84 -16.03 -4.38
CA LEU A 55 13.20 -14.70 -4.87
C LEU A 55 12.49 -14.42 -6.19
N VAL A 56 11.81 -13.29 -6.27
CA VAL A 56 11.19 -12.82 -7.51
C VAL A 56 12.28 -12.19 -8.37
N THR A 57 12.45 -12.70 -9.58
CA THR A 57 13.34 -12.11 -10.60
C THR A 57 12.61 -11.79 -11.90
N CYS A 58 11.37 -12.26 -12.06
CA CYS A 58 10.58 -12.11 -13.26
C CYS A 58 9.30 -11.32 -12.98
N VAL A 59 9.08 -10.25 -13.74
CA VAL A 59 7.85 -9.44 -13.68
C VAL A 59 7.30 -9.26 -15.08
N ALA A 60 6.00 -9.53 -15.25
CA ALA A 60 5.33 -9.52 -16.55
C ALA A 60 6.01 -10.42 -17.62
N GLY A 61 6.75 -11.46 -17.22
CA GLY A 61 7.50 -12.32 -18.14
C GLY A 61 8.84 -11.73 -18.61
N VAL A 62 9.38 -10.75 -17.89
CA VAL A 62 10.73 -10.18 -18.12
C VAL A 62 11.60 -10.42 -16.89
N GLU A 63 12.76 -11.03 -17.10
CA GLU A 63 13.80 -11.12 -16.08
C GLU A 63 14.41 -9.75 -15.81
N MET A 64 14.55 -9.40 -14.53
CA MET A 64 15.11 -8.14 -14.08
C MET A 64 15.97 -8.34 -12.83
N GLN A 65 16.82 -7.35 -12.55
CA GLN A 65 17.64 -7.37 -11.33
C GLN A 65 16.73 -7.28 -10.10
N PRO A 66 17.06 -7.96 -8.98
CA PRO A 66 16.23 -7.96 -7.77
C PRO A 66 15.85 -6.56 -7.29
N GLU A 67 16.73 -5.58 -7.48
CA GLU A 67 16.57 -4.19 -7.08
C GLU A 67 15.47 -3.45 -7.89
N ASP A 68 15.20 -3.90 -9.12
CA ASP A 68 14.21 -3.30 -10.02
C ASP A 68 12.80 -3.91 -9.86
N VAL A 69 12.72 -5.11 -9.28
CA VAL A 69 11.46 -5.86 -9.10
C VAL A 69 10.44 -5.05 -8.32
N GLY A 70 10.86 -4.41 -7.23
CA GLY A 70 9.97 -3.59 -6.40
C GLY A 70 9.39 -2.41 -7.18
N ALA A 71 10.20 -1.75 -7.99
CA ALA A 71 9.76 -0.63 -8.81
C ALA A 71 8.76 -1.09 -9.89
N ALA A 72 8.98 -2.25 -10.52
CA ALA A 72 8.04 -2.81 -11.49
C ALA A 72 6.71 -3.24 -10.84
N ILE A 73 6.74 -3.90 -9.68
CA ILE A 73 5.54 -4.29 -8.93
C ILE A 73 4.72 -3.07 -8.50
N GLN A 74 5.37 -2.03 -7.97
CA GLN A 74 4.69 -0.77 -7.60
C GLN A 74 4.00 -0.13 -8.79
N PHE A 75 4.65 -0.11 -9.95
CA PHE A 75 4.09 0.44 -11.17
C PHE A 75 2.85 -0.35 -11.66
N LEU A 76 2.92 -1.69 -11.63
CA LEU A 76 1.79 -2.54 -12.00
C LEU A 76 0.60 -2.36 -11.06
N GLU A 77 0.86 -2.27 -9.75
CA GLU A 77 -0.16 -2.01 -8.74
C GLU A 77 -0.83 -0.65 -8.97
N PHE A 78 -0.06 0.40 -9.25
CA PHE A 78 -0.62 1.71 -9.62
C PHE A 78 -1.53 1.61 -10.85
N CYS A 79 -1.06 0.91 -11.89
CA CYS A 79 -1.82 0.78 -13.14
C CYS A 79 -3.12 0.03 -12.95
N ARG A 80 -3.15 -0.97 -12.05
CA ARG A 80 -4.38 -1.68 -11.67
C ARG A 80 -5.34 -0.75 -10.94
N SER A 81 -4.88 -0.08 -9.88
CA SER A 81 -5.74 0.73 -9.01
C SER A 81 -6.27 1.99 -9.69
N PHE A 82 -5.49 2.60 -10.58
CA PHE A 82 -5.83 3.87 -11.21
C PHE A 82 -6.02 3.78 -12.74
N GLY A 83 -6.10 2.57 -13.29
CA GLY A 83 -6.15 2.34 -14.73
C GLY A 83 -7.27 3.10 -15.45
N GLU A 84 -8.46 3.19 -14.86
CA GLU A 84 -9.57 3.96 -15.45
C GLU A 84 -9.28 5.47 -15.53
N ILE A 85 -8.64 6.04 -14.49
CA ILE A 85 -8.32 7.47 -14.42
C ILE A 85 -7.31 7.83 -15.51
N PHE A 86 -6.32 6.96 -15.72
CA PHE A 86 -5.22 7.15 -16.67
C PHE A 86 -5.46 6.47 -18.03
N GLN A 87 -6.63 5.90 -18.25
CA GLN A 87 -7.03 5.20 -19.48
C GLN A 87 -6.09 4.04 -19.87
N ILE A 88 -5.62 3.31 -18.87
CA ILE A 88 -4.75 2.14 -19.02
C ILE A 88 -5.63 0.92 -19.25
N ARG A 89 -5.46 0.29 -20.42
CA ARG A 89 -6.18 -0.90 -20.83
C ARG A 89 -5.49 -2.15 -20.28
N LYS A 90 -6.27 -3.23 -20.13
CA LYS A 90 -5.74 -4.55 -19.77
C LYS A 90 -4.55 -4.94 -20.64
N GLY A 91 -3.46 -5.40 -20.04
CA GLY A 91 -2.24 -5.81 -20.74
C GLY A 91 -1.29 -4.66 -21.10
N GLN A 92 -1.69 -3.39 -20.96
CA GLN A 92 -0.84 -2.26 -21.33
C GLN A 92 0.29 -2.03 -20.33
N SER A 93 0.04 -2.18 -19.02
CA SER A 93 1.05 -1.96 -18.00
C SER A 93 2.17 -3.01 -18.08
N GLU A 94 1.83 -4.26 -18.34
CA GLU A 94 2.77 -5.36 -18.58
C GLU A 94 3.59 -5.12 -19.85
N LYS A 95 2.94 -4.61 -20.92
CA LYS A 95 3.65 -4.21 -22.13
C LYS A 95 4.61 -3.04 -21.88
N ILE A 96 4.21 -2.06 -21.06
CA ILE A 96 5.08 -0.93 -20.69
C ILE A 96 6.30 -1.43 -19.93
N VAL A 97 6.12 -2.31 -18.93
CA VAL A 97 7.24 -2.95 -18.22
C VAL A 97 8.16 -3.65 -19.23
N LYS A 98 7.63 -4.44 -20.16
CA LYS A 98 8.40 -5.08 -21.23
C LYS A 98 9.18 -4.10 -22.10
N ASP A 99 8.55 -3.00 -22.48
CA ASP A 99 9.14 -2.02 -23.42
C ASP A 99 10.21 -1.14 -22.74
N ILE A 100 10.13 -0.89 -21.42
CA ILE A 100 11.13 -0.10 -20.69
C ILE A 100 12.27 -0.93 -20.10
N THR A 101 12.03 -2.21 -19.80
CA THR A 101 13.03 -3.13 -19.23
C THR A 101 13.67 -4.06 -20.27
N GLY A 102 13.00 -4.29 -21.39
CA GLY A 102 13.52 -5.15 -22.45
C GLY A 102 14.71 -4.56 -23.19
N ASP A 103 15.60 -5.44 -23.65
CA ASP A 103 16.86 -5.11 -24.34
C ASP A 103 16.69 -4.57 -25.77
N ARG A 104 15.47 -4.21 -26.16
CA ARG A 104 15.19 -3.71 -27.51
C ARG A 104 15.67 -2.26 -27.60
N GLN A 105 16.81 -2.04 -28.24
CA GLN A 105 17.21 -0.72 -28.71
C GLN A 105 16.25 -0.26 -29.82
N LEU A 106 15.12 0.30 -29.43
CA LEU A 106 14.15 0.87 -30.35
C LEU A 106 14.64 2.24 -30.84
N ARG A 107 14.46 2.50 -32.15
CA ARG A 107 14.69 3.83 -32.73
C ARG A 107 13.74 4.89 -32.18
N GLU A 108 12.65 4.50 -31.54
CA GLU A 108 11.66 5.38 -30.93
C GLU A 108 11.24 4.83 -29.57
N VAL A 109 10.77 5.69 -28.68
CA VAL A 109 10.10 5.22 -27.46
C VAL A 109 8.79 4.57 -27.89
N SER A 110 8.49 3.38 -27.34
CA SER A 110 7.25 2.67 -27.62
C SER A 110 6.04 3.59 -27.42
N SER A 111 5.07 3.53 -28.34
CA SER A 111 3.91 4.41 -28.31
C SER A 111 3.11 4.27 -27.01
N VAL A 112 3.06 3.07 -26.42
CA VAL A 112 2.34 2.85 -25.15
C VAL A 112 3.04 3.50 -23.96
N VAL A 113 4.39 3.57 -23.99
CA VAL A 113 5.17 4.25 -22.97
C VAL A 113 4.98 5.76 -23.10
N ALA A 114 5.06 6.30 -24.32
CA ALA A 114 4.84 7.72 -24.58
C ALA A 114 3.41 8.15 -24.24
N GLU A 115 2.41 7.35 -24.59
CA GLU A 115 1.00 7.58 -24.26
C GLU A 115 0.78 7.62 -22.74
N LEU A 116 1.36 6.69 -21.98
CA LEU A 116 1.23 6.73 -20.51
C LEU A 116 1.83 8.00 -19.89
N HIS A 117 3.05 8.39 -20.28
CA HIS A 117 3.67 9.61 -19.74
C HIS A 117 2.84 10.85 -20.09
N ALA A 118 2.32 10.91 -21.32
CA ALA A 118 1.39 11.97 -21.72
C ALA A 118 0.11 11.98 -20.88
N ASN A 119 -0.46 10.81 -20.56
CA ASN A 119 -1.67 10.70 -19.75
C ASN A 119 -1.42 11.16 -18.31
N LEU A 120 -0.31 10.76 -17.70
CA LEU A 120 0.11 11.20 -16.37
C LEU A 120 0.24 12.73 -16.34
N LEU A 121 0.97 13.32 -17.30
CA LEU A 121 1.11 14.78 -17.43
C LEU A 121 -0.24 15.48 -17.59
N SER A 122 -1.12 14.92 -18.43
CA SER A 122 -2.47 15.47 -18.65
C SER A 122 -3.27 15.57 -17.36
N VAL A 123 -3.25 14.50 -16.56
CA VAL A 123 -3.96 14.44 -15.28
C VAL A 123 -3.35 15.39 -14.26
N MET A 124 -2.01 15.47 -14.18
CA MET A 124 -1.32 16.41 -13.30
C MET A 124 -1.67 17.88 -13.62
N GLU A 125 -1.67 18.24 -14.91
CA GLU A 125 -1.99 19.60 -15.35
C GLU A 125 -3.48 19.94 -15.23
N ASN A 126 -4.38 18.98 -15.52
CA ASN A 126 -5.80 19.26 -15.72
C ASN A 126 -6.74 18.66 -14.66
N GLY A 127 -6.27 17.76 -13.79
CA GLY A 127 -7.12 16.95 -12.90
C GLY A 127 -7.93 15.86 -13.60
N ASN A 128 -7.83 15.78 -14.93
CA ASN A 128 -8.50 14.77 -15.73
C ASN A 128 -7.66 14.42 -16.94
N TYR A 129 -7.80 13.18 -17.39
CA TYR A 129 -7.34 12.78 -18.70
C TYR A 129 -8.01 13.66 -19.74
N LYS A 130 -7.21 14.48 -20.40
CA LYS A 130 -7.52 15.06 -21.70
C LYS A 130 -6.67 14.34 -22.73
N PRO A 131 -7.26 13.83 -23.83
CA PRO A 131 -6.49 13.30 -24.94
C PRO A 131 -5.56 14.41 -25.44
N LEU A 132 -4.28 14.30 -25.12
CA LEU A 132 -3.32 15.25 -25.64
C LEU A 132 -3.01 14.82 -27.06
N LYS A 133 -3.19 15.75 -28.02
CA LYS A 133 -2.67 15.62 -29.38
C LYS A 133 -1.15 15.81 -29.35
N TYR A 134 -0.44 15.09 -28.48
CA TYR A 134 0.99 15.03 -28.63
C TYR A 134 1.30 14.31 -29.92
N PRO A 135 2.27 14.79 -30.70
CA PRO A 135 2.87 13.97 -31.73
C PRO A 135 3.26 12.65 -31.07
N LYS A 136 2.63 11.54 -31.49
CA LYS A 136 3.02 10.19 -31.04
C LYS A 136 4.50 9.90 -31.33
N HIS A 137 5.07 10.69 -32.25
CA HIS A 137 6.46 10.68 -32.66
C HIS A 137 7.12 12.01 -32.27
N GLY A 138 8.14 11.98 -31.42
CA GLY A 138 8.91 13.16 -31.02
C GLY A 138 9.25 13.20 -29.53
N ASP A 139 10.01 14.22 -29.14
CA ASP A 139 10.49 14.42 -27.77
C ASP A 139 9.68 15.47 -26.98
N THR A 140 8.58 15.99 -27.53
CA THR A 140 7.81 17.09 -26.94
C THR A 140 7.26 16.73 -25.55
N TRP A 141 6.75 15.51 -25.37
CA TRP A 141 6.27 15.04 -24.07
C TRP A 141 7.42 14.91 -23.07
N ILE A 142 8.62 14.55 -23.52
CA ILE A 142 9.83 14.43 -22.68
C ILE A 142 10.29 15.81 -22.21
N ARG A 143 10.33 16.80 -23.11
CA ARG A 143 10.69 18.18 -22.75
C ARG A 143 9.69 18.80 -21.79
N LYS A 144 8.39 18.57 -22.01
CA LYS A 144 7.35 19.00 -21.08
C LYS A 144 7.47 18.31 -19.74
N LEU A 145 7.76 17.01 -19.74
CA LEU A 145 8.03 16.25 -18.53
C LEU A 145 9.22 16.81 -17.76
N SER A 146 10.34 17.04 -18.43
CA SER A 146 11.54 17.65 -17.86
C SER A 146 11.22 18.99 -17.22
N LYS A 147 10.49 19.86 -17.94
CA LYS A 147 10.05 21.16 -17.41
C LYS A 147 9.15 20.99 -16.18
N TYR A 148 8.15 20.11 -16.25
CA TYR A 148 7.24 19.87 -15.14
C TYR A 148 7.98 19.38 -13.89
N ILE A 149 8.88 18.39 -14.04
CA ILE A 149 9.68 17.88 -12.93
C ILE A 149 10.57 19.00 -12.35
N THR A 150 11.18 19.82 -13.22
CA THR A 150 12.02 20.97 -12.79
C THR A 150 11.21 22.02 -12.01
N ASP A 151 9.99 22.30 -12.45
CA ASP A 151 9.10 23.28 -11.84
C ASP A 151 8.39 22.72 -10.58
N SER A 152 8.32 21.39 -10.43
CA SER A 152 7.69 20.69 -9.31
C SER A 152 8.67 20.46 -8.15
N THR A 153 8.14 20.12 -6.97
CA THR A 153 8.93 19.68 -5.81
C THR A 153 9.43 18.23 -5.92
N LEU A 154 9.34 17.60 -7.11
CA LEU A 154 9.80 16.24 -7.31
C LEU A 154 11.29 16.14 -6.97
N HIS A 155 11.61 15.28 -6.00
CA HIS A 155 12.97 14.83 -5.72
C HIS A 155 13.46 13.85 -6.80
N ALA A 156 13.38 14.23 -8.07
CA ALA A 156 14.06 13.51 -9.13
C ALA A 156 15.58 13.62 -8.90
N LYS A 157 16.31 12.53 -9.14
CA LYS A 157 17.78 12.58 -9.13
C LYS A 157 18.22 13.58 -10.21
N ASP A 158 19.15 14.50 -9.90
CA ASP A 158 19.64 15.52 -10.84
C ASP A 158 20.06 14.92 -12.19
N PHE A 159 20.60 13.69 -12.19
CA PHE A 159 20.95 12.94 -13.39
C PHE A 159 19.74 12.56 -14.28
N ILE A 160 18.60 12.24 -13.68
CA ILE A 160 17.36 11.95 -14.43
C ILE A 160 16.86 13.22 -15.11
N LEU A 161 16.86 14.35 -14.39
CA LEU A 161 16.48 15.65 -14.94
C LEU A 161 17.40 16.05 -16.11
N ASP A 162 18.71 15.86 -15.94
CA ASP A 162 19.70 16.08 -16.99
C ASP A 162 19.40 15.22 -18.22
N CYS A 163 19.16 13.92 -18.05
CA CYS A 163 18.78 13.03 -19.16
C CYS A 163 17.48 13.47 -19.86
N LEU A 164 16.44 13.86 -19.11
CA LEU A 164 15.18 14.30 -19.70
C LEU A 164 15.31 15.64 -20.45
N SER A 165 16.21 16.52 -20.02
CA SER A 165 16.47 17.81 -20.68
C SER A 165 17.03 17.64 -22.11
N HIS A 166 17.72 16.53 -22.36
CA HIS A 166 18.21 16.13 -23.68
C HIS A 166 17.13 15.49 -24.58
N GLY A 167 15.87 15.43 -24.14
CA GLY A 167 14.76 14.92 -24.92
C GLY A 167 14.86 13.42 -25.20
N LEU A 168 14.56 13.01 -26.43
CA LEU A 168 14.48 11.59 -26.80
C LEU A 168 15.81 10.84 -26.64
N SER A 169 16.93 11.48 -26.94
CA SER A 169 18.26 10.85 -26.83
C SER A 169 18.59 10.57 -25.37
N GLY A 170 18.38 11.53 -24.47
CA GLY A 170 18.66 11.32 -23.05
C GLY A 170 17.70 10.34 -22.38
N TYR A 171 16.41 10.34 -22.73
CA TYR A 171 15.46 9.32 -22.21
C TYR A 171 15.86 7.90 -22.62
N LYS A 172 16.33 7.70 -23.86
CA LYS A 172 16.79 6.38 -24.32
C LYS A 172 18.00 5.87 -23.53
N ASN A 173 18.89 6.77 -23.16
CA ASN A 173 20.12 6.47 -22.42
C ASN A 173 19.87 6.14 -20.95
N LEU A 174 18.66 6.37 -20.42
CA LEU A 174 18.30 5.91 -19.09
C LEU A 174 18.32 4.38 -19.04
N SER A 175 18.96 3.83 -17.99
CA SER A 175 18.85 2.40 -17.69
C SER A 175 17.39 2.02 -17.37
N PRO A 176 17.01 0.74 -17.51
CA PRO A 176 15.71 0.23 -17.09
C PRO A 176 15.29 0.70 -15.70
N SER A 177 16.18 0.59 -14.71
CA SER A 177 15.98 1.05 -13.33
C SER A 177 15.59 2.53 -13.27
N HIS A 178 16.32 3.38 -13.99
CA HIS A 178 16.01 4.81 -14.01
C HIS A 178 14.70 5.13 -14.74
N LYS A 179 14.31 4.36 -15.76
CA LYS A 179 13.01 4.53 -16.44
C LYS A 179 11.85 4.14 -15.50
N LEU A 180 12.02 3.08 -14.70
CA LEU A 180 11.06 2.70 -13.66
C LEU A 180 10.98 3.74 -12.54
N ASP A 181 12.13 4.28 -12.08
CA ASP A 181 12.19 5.37 -11.10
C ASP A 181 11.40 6.60 -11.58
N VAL A 182 11.58 7.00 -12.85
CA VAL A 182 10.83 8.10 -13.46
C VAL A 182 9.33 7.81 -13.44
N LEU A 183 8.92 6.63 -13.90
CA LEU A 183 7.50 6.26 -13.95
C LEU A 183 6.85 6.28 -12.56
N ASN A 184 7.46 5.65 -11.56
CA ASN A 184 6.90 5.62 -10.21
C ASN A 184 6.84 7.01 -9.57
N SER A 185 7.84 7.86 -9.82
CA SER A 185 7.83 9.25 -9.34
C SER A 185 6.66 10.03 -9.94
N LEU A 186 6.36 9.82 -11.23
CA LEU A 186 5.22 10.47 -11.89
C LEU A 186 3.87 9.92 -11.42
N CYS A 187 3.80 8.63 -11.13
CA CYS A 187 2.63 8.03 -10.50
C CYS A 187 2.35 8.71 -9.14
N ASP A 188 3.38 8.89 -8.32
CA ASP A 188 3.25 9.52 -6.99
C ASP A 188 2.85 10.99 -7.08
N GLU A 189 3.47 11.73 -8.01
CA GLU A 189 3.12 13.12 -8.23
C GLU A 189 1.69 13.27 -8.75
N ALA A 190 1.27 12.39 -9.67
CA ALA A 190 -0.10 12.39 -10.16
C ALA A 190 -1.11 12.17 -9.04
N LEU A 191 -0.84 11.25 -8.09
CA LEU A 191 -1.67 11.02 -6.91
C LEU A 191 -1.61 12.18 -5.89
N SER A 192 -0.49 12.88 -5.84
CA SER A 192 -0.29 14.04 -4.96
C SER A 192 -0.92 15.32 -5.51
N SER A 193 -1.24 15.36 -6.81
CA SER A 193 -1.92 16.49 -7.45
C SER A 193 -3.24 16.83 -6.77
N GLU A 194 -3.37 18.07 -6.29
CA GLU A 194 -4.58 18.59 -5.64
C GLU A 194 -5.83 18.39 -6.50
N LYS A 195 -5.70 18.57 -7.82
CA LYS A 195 -6.82 18.41 -8.76
C LYS A 195 -7.29 16.96 -8.84
N LEU A 196 -6.36 15.99 -8.86
CA LEU A 196 -6.72 14.57 -8.85
C LEU A 196 -7.30 14.18 -7.49
N ARG A 197 -6.67 14.60 -6.38
CA ARG A 197 -7.17 14.36 -5.02
C ARG A 197 -8.61 14.82 -4.84
N THR A 198 -8.89 16.08 -5.18
CA THR A 198 -10.23 16.67 -5.06
C THR A 198 -11.26 15.87 -5.85
N ARG A 199 -10.88 15.37 -7.03
CA ARG A 199 -11.75 14.55 -7.86
C ARG A 199 -12.00 13.16 -7.27
N ILE A 200 -10.97 12.51 -6.76
CA ILE A 200 -11.10 11.21 -6.08
C ILE A 200 -12.01 11.38 -4.86
N GLU A 201 -11.77 12.39 -4.03
CA GLU A 201 -12.58 12.71 -2.84
C GLU A 201 -14.05 13.01 -3.20
N ALA A 202 -14.30 13.80 -4.24
CA ALA A 202 -15.66 14.07 -4.71
C ALA A 202 -16.39 12.80 -5.14
N ARG A 203 -15.69 11.90 -5.86
CA ARG A 203 -16.25 10.62 -6.31
C ARG A 203 -16.52 9.67 -5.15
N GLU A 204 -15.60 9.57 -4.19
CA GLU A 204 -15.82 8.83 -2.94
C GLU A 204 -17.06 9.35 -2.20
N GLY A 205 -17.23 10.68 -2.12
CA GLY A 205 -18.40 11.31 -1.51
C GLY A 205 -19.72 10.83 -2.14
N VAL A 206 -19.77 10.79 -3.47
CA VAL A 206 -20.93 10.29 -4.23
C VAL A 206 -21.19 8.80 -3.95
N ALA A 207 -20.14 7.96 -3.97
CA ALA A 207 -20.28 6.53 -3.67
C ALA A 207 -20.80 6.30 -2.25
N ARG A 208 -20.23 7.00 -1.26
CA ARG A 208 -20.70 6.94 0.15
C ARG A 208 -22.15 7.41 0.29
N GLN A 209 -22.56 8.42 -0.47
CA GLN A 209 -23.96 8.86 -0.48
C GLN A 209 -24.90 7.79 -1.06
N LYS A 210 -24.52 7.14 -2.18
CA LYS A 210 -25.28 6.00 -2.74
C LYS A 210 -25.42 4.86 -1.75
N ILE A 211 -24.34 4.51 -1.04
CA ILE A 211 -24.36 3.46 0.00
C ILE A 211 -25.34 3.82 1.12
N ARG A 212 -25.33 5.08 1.61
CA ARG A 212 -26.26 5.55 2.65
C ARG A 212 -27.70 5.47 2.17
N ALA A 213 -28.00 6.03 1.00
CA ALA A 213 -29.36 6.03 0.43
C ALA A 213 -29.89 4.62 0.19
N ALA A 214 -29.06 3.72 -0.35
CA ALA A 214 -29.44 2.33 -0.57
C ALA A 214 -29.67 1.57 0.75
N THR A 215 -28.87 1.85 1.78
CA THR A 215 -29.04 1.24 3.12
C THR A 215 -30.31 1.72 3.81
N GLU A 216 -30.64 3.01 3.69
CA GLU A 216 -31.88 3.58 4.21
C GLU A 216 -33.10 2.99 3.50
N LYS A 217 -33.08 2.96 2.16
CA LYS A 217 -34.13 2.32 1.35
C LYS A 217 -34.30 0.83 1.69
N GLU A 218 -33.20 0.09 1.86
CA GLU A 218 -33.25 -1.33 2.28
C GLU A 218 -33.93 -1.49 3.65
N LYS A 219 -33.64 -0.60 4.61
CA LYS A 219 -34.22 -0.63 5.95
C LYS A 219 -35.72 -0.32 5.92
N GLU A 220 -36.12 0.77 5.25
CA GLU A 220 -37.53 1.16 5.13
C GLU A 220 -38.38 0.06 4.47
N LEU A 221 -37.86 -0.58 3.40
CA LEU A 221 -38.56 -1.66 2.71
C LEU A 221 -38.70 -2.91 3.56
N LYS A 222 -37.68 -3.25 4.38
CA LYS A 222 -37.78 -4.37 5.34
C LYS A 222 -38.79 -4.09 6.45
N GLU A 223 -38.86 -2.85 6.94
CA GLU A 223 -39.88 -2.46 7.91
C GLU A 223 -41.29 -2.58 7.31
N ARG A 224 -41.51 -2.08 6.09
CA ARG A 224 -42.79 -2.25 5.36
C ARG A 224 -43.14 -3.72 5.13
N GLN A 225 -42.16 -4.54 4.76
CA GLN A 225 -42.37 -5.99 4.60
C GLN A 225 -42.81 -6.65 5.90
N ASN A 226 -42.16 -6.31 7.03
CA ASN A 226 -42.51 -6.84 8.34
C ASN A 226 -43.90 -6.39 8.80
N ASP A 227 -44.26 -5.13 8.56
CA ASP A 227 -45.57 -4.61 8.95
C ASP A 227 -46.68 -5.24 8.11
N MET A 228 -46.47 -5.42 6.81
CA MET A 228 -47.39 -6.15 5.93
C MET A 228 -47.57 -7.61 6.38
N ALA A 229 -46.48 -8.28 6.78
CA ALA A 229 -46.52 -9.64 7.32
C ALA A 229 -47.41 -9.73 8.58
N LYS A 230 -47.29 -8.75 9.48
CA LYS A 230 -48.12 -8.68 10.70
C LYS A 230 -49.59 -8.47 10.36
N THR A 231 -49.90 -7.60 9.39
CA THR A 231 -51.29 -7.31 8.98
C THR A 231 -51.97 -8.51 8.31
N MET A 232 -51.22 -9.33 7.57
CA MET A 232 -51.76 -10.48 6.83
C MET A 232 -51.63 -11.82 7.59
N GLY A 233 -51.36 -11.80 8.90
CA GLY A 233 -51.27 -13.01 9.71
C GLY A 233 -50.12 -13.95 9.33
N GLY A 234 -49.08 -13.44 8.67
CA GLY A 234 -47.89 -14.20 8.26
C GLY A 234 -47.92 -14.76 6.83
N GLU A 235 -49.06 -14.77 6.14
CA GLU A 235 -49.15 -15.21 4.74
C GLU A 235 -48.93 -14.03 3.78
N ILE A 236 -47.72 -13.95 3.23
CA ILE A 236 -47.30 -12.91 2.27
C ILE A 236 -47.06 -13.49 0.85
N ALA A 237 -47.09 -14.81 0.73
CA ALA A 237 -46.82 -15.51 -0.52
C ALA A 237 -47.94 -15.30 -1.54
N GLY A 238 -47.59 -14.80 -2.74
CA GLY A 238 -48.55 -14.51 -3.80
C GLY A 238 -49.11 -13.09 -3.79
N ASN A 239 -48.79 -12.25 -2.79
CA ASN A 239 -49.15 -10.84 -2.80
C ASN A 239 -48.21 -10.05 -3.74
N GLU A 240 -48.79 -9.35 -4.71
CA GLU A 240 -48.08 -8.54 -5.71
C GLU A 240 -47.28 -7.39 -5.08
N GLU A 241 -47.81 -6.75 -4.04
CA GLU A 241 -47.13 -5.67 -3.30
C GLU A 241 -45.93 -6.20 -2.52
N ALA A 242 -46.06 -7.38 -1.90
CA ALA A 242 -44.97 -8.04 -1.19
C ALA A 242 -43.83 -8.47 -2.14
N ASN A 243 -44.18 -9.00 -3.32
CA ASN A 243 -43.22 -9.35 -4.36
C ASN A 243 -42.49 -8.11 -4.89
N ASN A 244 -43.21 -6.99 -5.09
CA ASN A 244 -42.61 -5.72 -5.47
C ASN A 244 -41.61 -5.21 -4.42
N ILE A 245 -41.96 -5.25 -3.13
CA ILE A 245 -41.05 -4.87 -2.05
C ILE A 245 -39.80 -5.76 -2.03
N PHE A 246 -39.96 -7.07 -2.23
CA PHE A 246 -38.83 -8.00 -2.31
C PHE A 246 -37.88 -7.65 -3.47
N CYS A 247 -38.42 -7.36 -4.66
CA CYS A 247 -37.63 -6.89 -5.81
C CYS A 247 -36.87 -5.61 -5.48
N GLN A 248 -37.52 -4.62 -4.88
CA GLN A 248 -36.88 -3.35 -4.51
C GLN A 248 -35.80 -3.50 -3.43
N ILE A 249 -35.95 -4.45 -2.50
CA ILE A 249 -34.90 -4.79 -1.53
C ILE A 249 -33.69 -5.37 -2.26
N LYS A 250 -33.91 -6.25 -3.23
CA LYS A 250 -32.83 -6.83 -4.03
C LYS A 250 -32.09 -5.74 -4.83
N GLU A 251 -32.82 -4.85 -5.49
CA GLU A 251 -32.24 -3.71 -6.20
C GLU A 251 -31.43 -2.79 -5.26
N ALA A 252 -31.96 -2.47 -4.08
CA ALA A 252 -31.24 -1.65 -3.10
C ALA A 252 -29.93 -2.31 -2.66
N LYS A 253 -29.94 -3.64 -2.46
CA LYS A 253 -28.72 -4.41 -2.16
C LYS A 253 -27.72 -4.40 -3.32
N GLU A 254 -28.18 -4.56 -4.56
CA GLU A 254 -27.33 -4.50 -5.75
C GLU A 254 -26.70 -3.11 -5.93
N VAL A 255 -27.47 -2.03 -5.75
CA VAL A 255 -26.97 -0.64 -5.79
C VAL A 255 -25.95 -0.40 -4.69
N LYS A 256 -26.23 -0.87 -3.46
CA LYS A 256 -25.30 -0.77 -2.34
C LYS A 256 -24.00 -1.51 -2.62
N GLN A 257 -24.08 -2.75 -3.10
CA GLN A 257 -22.91 -3.57 -3.42
C GLN A 257 -22.09 -2.94 -4.55
N ALA A 258 -22.74 -2.45 -5.61
CA ALA A 258 -22.06 -1.77 -6.71
C ALA A 258 -21.31 -0.51 -6.23
N ALA A 259 -21.92 0.28 -5.34
CA ALA A 259 -21.27 1.46 -4.77
C ALA A 259 -20.15 1.12 -3.77
N MET A 260 -20.25 0.00 -3.06
CA MET A 260 -19.16 -0.52 -2.22
C MET A 260 -17.99 -1.01 -3.06
N ASN A 261 -18.25 -1.76 -4.14
CA ASN A 261 -17.23 -2.17 -5.10
C ASN A 261 -16.57 -0.95 -5.75
N GLU A 262 -17.34 0.11 -6.09
CA GLU A 262 -16.78 1.36 -6.61
C GLU A 262 -15.78 2.01 -5.62
N LEU A 263 -16.02 1.89 -4.33
CA LEU A 263 -15.13 2.41 -3.28
C LEU A 263 -13.91 1.51 -3.04
N GLU A 264 -14.06 0.20 -3.23
CA GLU A 264 -13.01 -0.81 -3.02
C GLU A 264 -12.06 -0.91 -4.23
N GLU A 265 -12.59 -0.98 -5.45
CA GLU A 265 -11.80 -1.04 -6.70
C GLU A 265 -11.01 0.23 -6.97
N ARG A 266 -11.44 1.37 -6.43
CA ARG A 266 -10.84 2.69 -6.65
C ARG A 266 -10.13 3.20 -5.40
N GLY A 267 -9.62 2.26 -4.61
CA GLY A 267 -9.06 2.47 -3.27
C GLY A 267 -8.36 3.81 -3.09
N CYS A 268 -8.58 4.37 -1.89
CA CYS A 268 -8.05 5.60 -1.33
C CYS A 268 -6.80 6.15 -2.05
N VAL A 269 -6.68 7.47 -2.20
CA VAL A 269 -5.51 8.22 -2.74
C VAL A 269 -4.14 7.70 -2.23
N LEU A 270 -4.13 6.99 -1.11
CA LEU A 270 -2.97 6.36 -0.50
C LEU A 270 -2.56 5.09 -1.26
N ARG A 271 -1.27 4.97 -1.58
CA ARG A 271 -0.66 3.72 -2.06
C ARG A 271 -1.13 2.51 -1.22
N SER A 272 -1.25 1.35 -1.85
CA SER A 272 -1.44 0.07 -1.18
C SER A 272 -0.49 -0.02 0.03
N THR A 273 -1.00 -0.47 1.17
CA THR A 273 -0.22 -0.58 2.41
C THR A 273 0.07 -2.06 2.71
N PRO A 274 1.19 -2.34 3.39
CA PRO A 274 1.50 -3.72 3.75
C PRO A 274 0.48 -4.24 4.76
N VAL A 275 0.07 -5.49 4.60
CA VAL A 275 -0.82 -6.18 5.56
C VAL A 275 -0.13 -6.43 6.90
N MET A 276 1.21 -6.45 6.90
CA MET A 276 2.03 -6.54 8.09
C MET A 276 3.44 -6.01 7.81
N VAL A 277 4.04 -5.38 8.81
CA VAL A 277 5.48 -5.09 8.83
C VAL A 277 6.06 -5.69 10.11
N ASP A 278 7.10 -6.51 9.97
CA ASP A 278 7.86 -7.06 11.10
C ASP A 278 9.35 -7.04 10.80
N LYS A 279 10.11 -6.43 11.71
CA LYS A 279 11.58 -6.48 11.72
C LYS A 279 12.28 -6.32 10.34
N GLY A 280 11.84 -5.38 9.50
CA GLY A 280 12.50 -5.08 8.21
C GLY A 280 11.98 -5.95 7.06
N VAL A 281 10.86 -6.61 7.31
CA VAL A 281 10.10 -7.38 6.36
C VAL A 281 8.71 -6.78 6.29
N ALA A 282 8.21 -6.54 5.08
CA ALA A 282 6.83 -6.18 4.83
C ALA A 282 6.15 -7.32 4.07
N TYR A 283 4.91 -7.60 4.47
CA TYR A 283 4.03 -8.54 3.79
C TYR A 283 2.96 -7.75 3.06
N TRP A 284 2.75 -8.07 1.79
CA TRP A 284 1.90 -7.31 0.89
C TRP A 284 0.86 -8.21 0.25
N LYS A 285 -0.35 -7.71 0.09
CA LYS A 285 -1.36 -8.33 -0.74
C LYS A 285 -1.60 -7.40 -1.93
N LEU A 286 -0.93 -7.71 -3.05
CA LEU A 286 -0.91 -6.87 -4.25
C LEU A 286 -1.58 -7.64 -5.37
N ASP A 287 -2.68 -7.10 -5.87
CA ASP A 287 -3.44 -7.75 -6.93
C ASP A 287 -2.93 -7.35 -8.33
N GLY A 288 -2.03 -6.35 -8.43
CA GLY A 288 -1.44 -5.91 -9.70
C GLY A 288 -0.35 -6.82 -10.26
N TYR A 289 0.24 -7.68 -9.41
CA TYR A 289 1.32 -8.60 -9.81
C TYR A 289 0.87 -10.06 -9.90
N CYS A 290 0.01 -10.52 -8.98
CA CYS A 290 -0.48 -11.89 -8.94
C CYS A 290 -1.91 -11.97 -9.49
N ASP A 291 -2.12 -12.74 -10.57
CA ASP A 291 -3.45 -13.03 -11.11
C ASP A 291 -4.38 -13.73 -10.08
N ASN A 292 -3.80 -14.33 -9.04
CA ASN A 292 -4.51 -14.83 -7.87
C ASN A 292 -4.50 -13.78 -6.74
N ASN A 293 -5.65 -13.13 -6.51
CA ASN A 293 -5.94 -12.14 -5.45
C ASN A 293 -5.74 -12.65 -3.99
N THR A 294 -5.01 -13.74 -3.78
CA THR A 294 -4.76 -14.34 -2.47
C THR A 294 -3.28 -14.30 -2.09
N ASN A 295 -2.37 -14.09 -3.04
CA ASN A 295 -0.95 -14.30 -2.81
C ASN A 295 -0.31 -13.15 -2.02
N ILE A 296 0.25 -13.50 -0.87
CA ILE A 296 1.06 -12.58 -0.06
C ILE A 296 2.47 -12.53 -0.66
N LEU A 297 2.98 -11.33 -0.92
CA LEU A 297 4.38 -11.10 -1.25
C LEU A 297 5.15 -10.66 -0.02
N ARG A 298 6.42 -11.05 0.05
CA ARG A 298 7.33 -10.66 1.13
C ARG A 298 8.42 -9.74 0.57
N GLN A 299 8.55 -8.56 1.13
CA GLN A 299 9.59 -7.59 0.82
C GLN A 299 10.57 -7.55 2.00
N GLU A 300 11.84 -7.85 1.76
CA GLU A 300 12.94 -7.51 2.67
C GLU A 300 13.48 -6.14 2.28
N PHE A 301 13.56 -5.21 3.24
CA PHE A 301 14.06 -3.86 3.01
C PHE A 301 15.05 -3.45 4.11
N ASP A 302 15.99 -2.56 3.78
CA ASP A 302 16.93 -2.00 4.75
C ASP A 302 16.20 -0.96 5.63
N LYS A 303 16.05 -1.27 6.92
CA LYS A 303 15.40 -0.38 7.89
C LYS A 303 16.12 0.96 8.06
N GLU A 304 17.44 0.96 7.89
CA GLU A 304 18.27 2.14 8.11
C GLU A 304 18.36 3.01 6.84
N ALA A 305 17.75 2.57 5.73
CA ALA A 305 17.78 3.22 4.42
C ALA A 305 19.22 3.61 3.98
N THR A 306 20.20 2.87 4.48
CA THR A 306 21.64 3.15 4.36
C THR A 306 22.11 2.99 2.93
N MET A 307 21.46 2.09 2.17
CA MET A 307 21.67 1.88 0.75
C MET A 307 20.35 1.98 0.00
N LYS A 308 20.25 2.90 -0.96
CA LYS A 308 19.07 3.02 -1.83
C LYS A 308 18.96 1.78 -2.72
N ASN A 309 17.72 1.26 -2.86
CA ASN A 309 17.33 0.24 -3.83
C ASN A 309 17.98 -1.16 -3.63
N GLN A 310 17.88 -1.75 -2.44
CA GLN A 310 18.26 -3.17 -2.23
C GLN A 310 17.09 -4.05 -1.77
N ASP A 311 15.87 -3.56 -1.96
CA ASP A 311 14.67 -4.30 -1.57
C ASP A 311 14.58 -5.60 -2.35
N LYS A 312 14.41 -6.71 -1.65
CA LYS A 312 14.26 -8.04 -2.27
C LYS A 312 12.85 -8.54 -2.06
N TRP A 313 12.24 -8.98 -3.16
CA TRP A 313 10.87 -9.45 -3.18
C TRP A 313 10.83 -10.96 -3.30
N PHE A 314 9.95 -11.59 -2.53
CA PHE A 314 9.80 -13.04 -2.46
C PHE A 314 8.33 -13.40 -2.63
N MET A 315 8.11 -14.50 -3.34
CA MET A 315 6.80 -15.12 -3.54
C MET A 315 6.78 -16.49 -2.89
N PHE A 316 5.65 -16.86 -2.32
CA PHE A 316 5.45 -18.15 -1.68
C PHE A 316 4.84 -19.15 -2.66
N SER A 317 5.23 -20.42 -2.51
CA SER A 317 4.46 -21.54 -3.07
C SER A 317 3.10 -21.66 -2.38
N GLU A 318 2.18 -22.43 -2.97
CA GLU A 318 0.83 -22.64 -2.42
C GLU A 318 0.86 -23.22 -0.99
N ASP A 319 1.83 -24.09 -0.68
CA ASP A 319 1.99 -24.66 0.66
C ASP A 319 2.55 -23.65 1.66
N GLU A 320 3.54 -22.85 1.27
CA GLU A 320 4.11 -21.79 2.09
C GLU A 320 3.10 -20.67 2.38
N GLN A 321 2.22 -20.38 1.43
CA GLN A 321 1.22 -19.32 1.54
C GLN A 321 0.27 -19.54 2.72
N LYS A 322 -0.16 -20.78 2.97
CA LYS A 322 -1.02 -21.11 4.14
C LYS A 322 -0.32 -20.80 5.46
N VAL A 323 0.99 -21.08 5.55
CA VAL A 323 1.79 -20.79 6.75
C VAL A 323 1.90 -19.29 6.96
N VAL A 324 2.13 -18.54 5.89
CA VAL A 324 2.26 -17.07 5.94
C VAL A 324 0.93 -16.40 6.24
N GLU A 325 -0.18 -16.84 5.66
CA GLU A 325 -1.52 -16.31 5.96
C GLU A 325 -1.89 -16.50 7.43
N ASN A 326 -1.62 -17.68 8.00
CA ASN A 326 -1.79 -17.95 9.43
C ASN A 326 -0.89 -17.06 10.30
N HIS A 327 0.36 -16.84 9.88
CA HIS A 327 1.26 -15.93 10.57
C HIS A 327 0.74 -14.49 10.55
N VAL A 328 0.34 -14.00 9.38
CA VAL A 328 -0.14 -12.64 9.15
C VAL A 328 -1.39 -12.37 9.99
N THR A 329 -2.36 -13.28 9.97
CA THR A 329 -3.61 -13.19 10.74
C THR A 329 -3.40 -13.28 12.25
N THR A 330 -2.56 -14.20 12.72
CA THR A 330 -2.30 -14.38 14.17
C THR A 330 -1.65 -13.15 14.80
N ARG A 331 -0.76 -12.46 14.08
CA ARG A 331 -0.08 -11.27 14.58
C ARG A 331 -0.89 -10.00 14.39
N SER A 332 -1.70 -9.87 13.33
CA SER A 332 -2.59 -8.71 13.16
C SER A 332 -3.69 -8.65 14.22
N GLN A 333 -4.08 -9.80 14.79
CA GLN A 333 -5.03 -9.89 15.90
C GLN A 333 -4.43 -9.59 17.29
N ARG A 334 -3.10 -9.44 17.44
CA ARG A 334 -2.51 -9.06 18.73
C ARG A 334 -2.64 -7.54 18.89
N PRO A 335 -3.28 -7.04 19.97
CA PRO A 335 -3.35 -5.61 20.23
C PRO A 335 -1.94 -5.04 20.27
N TRP A 336 -1.71 -3.93 19.54
CA TRP A 336 -0.50 -3.12 19.63
C TRP A 336 -0.25 -2.80 21.10
N ARG A 337 0.63 -3.56 21.76
CA ARG A 337 1.19 -3.12 23.03
C ARG A 337 2.10 -1.96 22.68
N LYS A 338 1.68 -0.74 23.04
CA LYS A 338 2.60 0.39 23.18
C LYS A 338 3.67 -0.07 24.17
N ASP A 339 4.81 -0.52 23.66
CA ASP A 339 6.01 -0.59 24.48
C ASP A 339 6.47 0.84 24.70
N ASN A 340 5.88 1.46 25.72
CA ASN A 340 6.57 2.46 26.50
C ASN A 340 7.74 1.77 27.19
N ARG A 341 8.95 2.30 27.03
CA ARG A 341 10.07 2.37 27.99
C ARG A 341 11.36 2.70 27.23
N VAL A 342 12.24 3.62 27.61
CA VAL A 342 12.32 4.70 28.61
C VAL A 342 13.26 5.73 27.98
#